data_AF-A0A2W5HT11-F1
#
_entry.id   AF-A0A2W5HT11-F1
#
_cell.length_a   1.000
_cell.length_b   1.000
_cell.length_c   1.000
_cell.angle_alpha   90.00
_cell.angle_beta   90.00
_cell.angle_gamma   90.00
#
_symmetry.space_group_name_H-M   'P 1'
#
loop_
_entity.id
_entity.type
_entity.pdbx_description
1 polymer ?
#
loop_
_entity_poly.entity_id
_entity_poly.type
_entity_poly.pdbx_seq_one_letter_code
_entity_poly.pdbx_strand_id
1 'polypeptide(L)'
;ILKFANVVDRKGKLHKLSVPDMGMSYRHIDAPEDYIFTSAVFQGNEDDAFRIIERMKEIKEKREASQPVKEKTGGSTFANPTAKELASAGLPEGTKTWQLVDKVGGRGLLIGGAQMSEKHCNFMINTGTATATDLENLGEEIKRRVLSETGLALRWEIKRLGIKSF
;
A
#
# COMPACT_ATOMS: atom_id res chain seq x y z
N ILE A 1 11.75 -10.76 -12.28
CA ILE A 1 12.36 -11.43 -11.12
C ILE A 1 11.59 -12.68 -10.70
N LEU A 2 10.28 -12.63 -10.48
CA LEU A 2 9.48 -13.81 -10.13
C LEU A 2 9.41 -14.78 -11.33
N LYS A 3 9.52 -16.07 -11.07
CA LYS A 3 9.38 -17.13 -12.09
C LYS A 3 8.08 -17.89 -11.91
N PHE A 4 7.83 -18.36 -10.71
CA PHE A 4 6.60 -19.03 -10.34
C PHE A 4 6.41 -18.98 -8.83
N ALA A 5 5.18 -19.24 -8.39
CA ALA A 5 4.84 -19.47 -7.00
C ALA A 5 4.13 -20.83 -6.86
N ASN A 6 4.32 -21.47 -5.71
CA ASN A 6 3.53 -22.64 -5.35
C ASN A 6 2.41 -22.21 -4.40
N VAL A 7 1.24 -22.78 -4.61
CA VAL A 7 0.02 -22.50 -3.85
C VAL A 7 -0.65 -23.79 -3.43
N VAL A 8 -1.42 -23.73 -2.35
CA VAL A 8 -2.32 -24.80 -1.90
C VAL A 8 -3.75 -24.27 -1.98
N ASP A 9 -4.66 -25.02 -2.59
CA ASP A 9 -6.08 -24.69 -2.57
C ASP A 9 -6.78 -25.19 -1.29
N ARG A 10 -8.05 -24.82 -1.11
CA ARG A 10 -8.84 -25.25 0.07
C ARG A 10 -9.08 -26.75 0.17
N LYS A 11 -8.84 -27.52 -0.90
CA LYS A 11 -8.91 -28.98 -0.90
C LYS A 11 -7.56 -29.64 -0.56
N GLY A 12 -6.53 -28.83 -0.25
CA GLY A 12 -5.19 -29.30 0.06
C GLY A 12 -4.36 -29.66 -1.18
N LYS A 13 -4.84 -29.35 -2.39
CA LYS A 13 -4.10 -29.65 -3.62
C LYS A 13 -3.05 -28.57 -3.89
N LEU A 14 -1.84 -29.03 -4.22
CA LEU A 14 -0.74 -28.18 -4.64
C LEU A 14 -0.89 -27.78 -6.11
N HIS A 15 -0.66 -26.50 -6.39
CA HIS A 15 -0.56 -25.96 -7.74
C HIS A 15 0.71 -25.12 -7.88
N LYS A 16 1.22 -25.03 -9.10
CA LYS A 16 2.34 -24.17 -9.46
C LYS A 16 1.84 -23.14 -10.46
N LEU A 17 1.92 -21.86 -10.09
CA LEU A 17 1.47 -20.74 -10.93
C LEU A 17 2.68 -20.03 -11.53
N SER A 18 2.76 -19.98 -12.85
CA SER A 18 3.68 -19.11 -13.57
C SER A 18 3.24 -17.65 -13.50
N VAL A 19 4.10 -16.71 -13.89
CA VAL A 19 3.76 -15.27 -13.91
C VAL A 19 2.51 -14.99 -14.78
N PRO A 20 2.38 -15.54 -16.01
CA PRO A 20 1.14 -15.43 -16.79
C PRO A 20 -0.09 -15.98 -16.07
N ASP A 21 0.02 -17.11 -15.38
CA ASP A 21 -1.12 -17.73 -14.66
C ASP A 21 -1.64 -16.86 -13.52
N MET A 22 -0.80 -15.97 -12.97
CA MET A 22 -1.16 -15.08 -11.87
C MET A 22 -1.80 -13.76 -12.33
N GLY A 23 -1.84 -13.45 -13.63
CA GLY A 23 -2.48 -12.21 -14.14
C GLY A 23 -1.97 -10.94 -13.45
N MET A 24 -0.68 -10.87 -13.14
CA MET A 24 -0.14 -9.80 -12.27
C MET A 24 -0.29 -8.41 -12.91
N SER A 25 -0.86 -7.47 -12.17
CA SER A 25 -0.90 -6.05 -12.52
C SER A 25 -0.66 -5.17 -11.28
N TYR A 26 -0.78 -3.85 -11.41
CA TYR A 26 -0.45 -2.94 -10.32
C TYR A 26 -1.30 -3.21 -9.07
N ARG A 27 -0.67 -3.76 -8.02
CA ARG A 27 -1.29 -4.16 -6.75
C ARG A 27 -2.42 -5.20 -6.89
N HIS A 28 -2.37 -6.00 -7.95
CA HIS A 28 -3.42 -6.98 -8.25
C HIS A 28 -2.84 -8.25 -8.86
N ILE A 29 -3.49 -9.38 -8.57
CA ILE A 29 -3.26 -10.68 -9.20
C ILE A 29 -4.62 -11.34 -9.43
N ASP A 30 -4.74 -12.16 -10.48
CA ASP A 30 -5.96 -12.88 -10.84
C ASP A 30 -6.03 -14.29 -10.22
N ALA A 31 -5.08 -14.65 -9.36
CA ALA A 31 -5.11 -15.92 -8.64
C ALA A 31 -6.35 -15.99 -7.73
N PRO A 32 -7.00 -17.16 -7.61
CA PRO A 32 -8.16 -17.34 -6.74
C PRO A 32 -7.91 -16.87 -5.30
N GLU A 33 -8.88 -16.18 -4.71
CA GLU A 33 -8.73 -15.56 -3.38
C GLU A 33 -8.50 -16.57 -2.24
N ASP A 34 -8.91 -17.83 -2.44
CA ASP A 34 -8.82 -18.89 -1.46
C ASP A 34 -7.51 -19.70 -1.56
N TYR A 35 -6.64 -19.35 -2.50
CA TYR A 35 -5.31 -19.96 -2.64
C TYR A 35 -4.35 -19.44 -1.56
N ILE A 36 -3.58 -20.35 -0.98
CA ILE A 36 -2.56 -20.04 0.02
C ILE A 36 -1.19 -20.19 -0.64
N PHE A 37 -0.47 -19.08 -0.80
CA PHE A 37 0.90 -19.07 -1.32
C PHE A 37 1.86 -19.67 -0.30
N THR A 38 2.62 -20.69 -0.69
CA THR A 38 3.54 -21.41 0.21
C THR A 38 5.01 -21.16 -0.11
N SER A 39 5.34 -20.82 -1.36
CA SER A 39 6.70 -20.47 -1.78
C SER A 39 6.70 -19.72 -3.11
N ALA A 40 7.81 -19.03 -3.39
CA ALA A 40 8.03 -18.33 -4.65
C ALA A 40 9.48 -18.51 -5.11
N VAL A 41 9.69 -18.68 -6.41
CA VAL A 41 11.01 -18.80 -7.02
C VAL A 41 11.30 -17.55 -7.82
N PHE A 42 12.43 -16.93 -7.53
CA PHE A 42 12.91 -15.73 -8.19
C PHE A 42 14.20 -16.02 -8.96
N GLN A 43 14.39 -15.33 -10.07
CA GLN A 43 15.66 -15.25 -10.79
C GLN A 43 16.21 -13.83 -10.65
N GLY A 44 17.35 -13.73 -9.97
CA GLY A 44 18.20 -12.54 -9.97
C GLY A 44 19.20 -12.58 -11.13
N ASN A 45 19.97 -11.50 -11.27
CA ASN A 45 21.12 -11.43 -12.17
C ASN A 45 22.39 -11.41 -11.31
N GLU A 46 23.46 -12.03 -11.82
CA GLU A 46 24.78 -11.92 -11.21
C GLU A 46 25.26 -10.45 -11.27
N ASP A 47 25.85 -9.98 -10.18
CA ASP A 47 26.45 -8.65 -10.04
C ASP A 47 27.53 -8.71 -8.96
N ASP A 48 28.34 -7.67 -8.85
CA ASP A 48 29.38 -7.57 -7.83
C ASP A 48 28.77 -7.46 -6.42
N ALA A 49 29.26 -8.28 -5.49
CA ALA A 49 28.72 -8.38 -4.14
C ALA A 49 28.81 -7.05 -3.37
N PHE A 50 29.90 -6.30 -3.54
CA PHE A 50 30.06 -5.00 -2.89
C PHE A 50 29.06 -3.98 -3.43
N ARG A 51 28.89 -3.89 -4.75
CA ARG A 51 27.89 -3.04 -5.40
C ARG A 51 26.46 -3.40 -4.99
N ILE A 52 26.15 -4.69 -4.81
CA ILE A 52 24.84 -5.13 -4.32
C ILE A 52 24.60 -4.58 -2.91
N ILE A 53 25.56 -4.76 -2.00
CA ILE A 53 25.45 -4.29 -0.61
C ILE A 53 25.31 -2.77 -0.54
N GLU A 54 26.10 -2.04 -1.32
CA GLU A 54 26.03 -0.58 -1.40
C GLU A 54 24.65 -0.12 -1.88
N ARG A 55 24.13 -0.72 -2.97
CA ARG A 55 22.80 -0.39 -3.50
C ARG A 55 21.69 -0.72 -2.51
N MET A 56 21.79 -1.82 -1.78
CA MET A 56 20.86 -2.17 -0.71
C MET A 56 20.88 -1.14 0.42
N LYS A 57 22.06 -0.68 0.83
CA LYS A 57 22.24 0.36 1.85
C LYS A 57 21.59 1.67 1.40
N GLU A 58 21.87 2.13 0.19
CA GLU A 58 21.28 3.35 -0.34
C GLU A 58 19.75 3.29 -0.39
N ILE A 59 19.18 2.17 -0.86
CA ILE A 59 17.72 1.98 -0.93
C ILE A 59 17.12 2.04 0.48
N LYS A 60 17.77 1.40 1.46
CA LYS A 60 17.34 1.43 2.85
C LYS A 60 17.38 2.84 3.42
N GLU A 61 18.47 3.57 3.22
CA GLU A 61 18.63 4.95 3.69
C GLU A 61 17.61 5.89 3.05
N LYS A 62 17.41 5.81 1.73
CA LYS A 62 16.38 6.59 1.00
C LYS A 62 14.98 6.28 1.54
N ARG A 63 14.67 5.02 1.84
CA ARG A 63 13.38 4.62 2.40
C ARG A 63 13.22 5.11 3.84
N GLU A 64 14.26 4.96 4.67
CA GLU A 64 14.28 5.47 6.04
C GLU A 64 14.15 6.99 6.09
N ALA A 65 14.70 7.72 5.13
CA ALA A 65 14.57 9.18 5.05
C ALA A 65 13.17 9.63 4.61
N SER A 66 12.47 8.85 3.78
CA SER A 66 11.20 9.25 3.16
C SER A 66 9.95 8.65 3.79
N GLN A 67 10.06 7.55 4.54
CA GLN A 67 8.91 6.80 5.08
C GLN A 67 9.01 6.57 6.59
N PRO A 68 7.89 6.44 7.31
CA PRO A 68 7.87 6.14 8.74
C PRO A 68 8.12 4.63 9.01
N VAL A 69 9.26 4.10 8.56
CA VAL A 69 9.54 2.65 8.59
C VAL A 69 9.73 2.04 9.98
N LYS A 70 9.92 2.87 11.01
CA LYS A 70 10.04 2.44 12.42
C LYS A 70 8.72 2.52 13.18
N GLU A 71 7.68 3.06 12.56
CA GLU A 71 6.38 3.26 13.19
C GLU A 71 5.44 2.06 12.97
N LYS A 72 4.43 1.95 13.81
CA LYS A 72 3.35 0.95 13.65
C LYS A 72 2.39 1.41 12.55
N THR A 73 2.61 0.93 11.34
CA THR A 73 1.83 1.30 10.14
C THR A 73 1.48 0.09 9.28
N GLY A 74 0.35 0.18 8.56
CA GLY A 74 -0.04 -0.78 7.52
C GLY A 74 0.61 -0.53 6.15
N GLY A 75 1.51 0.44 6.04
CA GLY A 75 2.09 0.89 4.78
C GLY A 75 1.33 2.06 4.16
N SER A 76 1.37 2.17 2.83
CA SER A 76 0.55 3.14 2.10
C SER A 76 -0.92 2.81 2.30
N THR A 77 -1.66 3.78 2.80
CA THR A 77 -3.06 3.64 3.23
C THR A 77 -3.99 3.54 2.03
N PHE A 78 -3.73 4.38 1.04
CA PHE A 78 -4.49 4.46 -0.19
C PHE A 78 -3.62 4.17 -1.41
N ALA A 79 -4.22 3.55 -2.42
CA ALA A 79 -3.54 3.29 -3.68
C ALA A 79 -3.34 4.61 -4.45
N ASN A 80 -2.32 4.66 -5.30
CA ASN A 80 -2.21 5.77 -6.24
C ASN A 80 -3.35 5.74 -7.26
N PRO A 81 -3.89 6.91 -7.63
CA PRO A 81 -4.89 6.99 -8.69
C PRO A 81 -4.28 6.59 -10.03
N THR A 82 -5.09 5.97 -10.86
CA THR A 82 -4.81 5.67 -12.25
C THR A 82 -4.83 6.96 -13.08
N ALA A 83 -4.19 6.95 -14.26
CA ALA A 83 -4.23 8.08 -15.19
C ALA A 83 -5.68 8.49 -15.54
N LYS A 84 -6.59 7.52 -15.67
CA LYS A 84 -8.01 7.76 -15.95
C LYS A 84 -8.73 8.45 -14.78
N GLU A 85 -8.48 8.01 -13.54
CA GLU A 85 -9.03 8.65 -12.34
C GLU A 85 -8.54 10.10 -12.21
N LEU A 86 -7.24 10.34 -12.46
CA LEU A 86 -6.66 11.69 -12.47
C LEU A 86 -7.28 12.58 -13.55
N ALA A 87 -7.36 12.10 -14.78
CA ALA A 87 -7.96 12.85 -15.89
C ALA A 87 -9.43 13.20 -15.64
N SER A 88 -10.20 12.27 -15.06
CA SER A 88 -11.62 12.50 -14.73
C SER A 88 -11.81 13.56 -13.64
N ALA A 89 -10.82 13.71 -12.76
CA ALA A 89 -10.78 14.72 -11.70
C ALA A 89 -10.11 16.03 -12.14
N GLY A 90 -9.66 16.14 -13.40
CA GLY A 90 -8.92 17.30 -13.90
C GLY A 90 -7.54 17.50 -13.24
N LEU A 91 -6.95 16.42 -12.71
CA LEU A 91 -5.66 16.47 -12.02
C LEU A 91 -4.49 16.12 -12.95
N PRO A 92 -3.29 16.68 -12.72
CA PRO A 92 -2.11 16.37 -13.52
C PRO A 92 -1.76 14.88 -13.51
N GLU A 93 -1.31 14.37 -14.65
CA GLU A 93 -0.76 13.03 -14.73
C GLU A 93 0.42 12.88 -13.77
N GLY A 94 0.52 11.70 -13.13
CA GLY A 94 1.59 11.41 -12.18
C GLY A 94 1.34 11.91 -10.76
N THR A 95 0.27 12.68 -10.51
CA THR A 95 -0.15 13.08 -9.16
C THR A 95 -0.25 11.86 -8.25
N LYS A 96 0.42 11.91 -7.10
CA LYS A 96 0.49 10.82 -6.12
C LYS A 96 -0.47 11.05 -4.97
N THR A 97 -0.95 9.97 -4.37
CA THR A 97 -1.95 10.07 -3.28
C THR A 97 -1.45 10.89 -2.10
N TRP A 98 -0.16 10.78 -1.74
CA TRP A 98 0.40 11.58 -0.66
C TRP A 98 0.26 13.08 -0.92
N GLN A 99 0.38 13.56 -2.16
CA GLN A 99 0.22 14.98 -2.50
C GLN A 99 -1.22 15.44 -2.28
N LEU A 100 -2.18 14.58 -2.65
CA LEU A 100 -3.61 14.85 -2.44
C LEU A 100 -3.96 14.89 -0.95
N VAL A 101 -3.44 13.94 -0.17
CA VAL A 101 -3.64 13.90 1.28
C VAL A 101 -3.00 15.09 1.96
N ASP A 102 -1.80 15.50 1.54
CA ASP A 102 -1.11 16.69 2.07
C ASP A 102 -1.90 17.97 1.75
N LYS A 103 -2.36 18.12 0.50
CA LYS A 103 -3.11 19.29 0.03
C LYS A 103 -4.36 19.55 0.88
N VAL A 104 -5.02 18.49 1.36
CA VAL A 104 -6.23 18.62 2.19
C VAL A 104 -5.95 18.69 3.70
N GLY A 105 -4.72 19.02 4.08
CA GLY A 105 -4.31 19.14 5.48
C GLY A 105 -4.31 17.80 6.22
N GLY A 106 -4.03 16.71 5.50
CA GLY A 106 -4.00 15.37 6.08
C GLY A 106 -2.74 15.10 6.89
N ARG A 107 -1.61 15.76 6.60
CA ARG A 107 -0.35 15.53 7.33
C ARG A 107 -0.49 15.87 8.82
N GLY A 108 -0.15 14.92 9.69
CA GLY A 108 -0.26 15.08 11.14
C GLY A 108 -1.70 15.00 11.69
N LEU A 109 -2.72 14.89 10.82
CA LEU A 109 -4.12 14.81 11.24
C LEU A 109 -4.32 13.60 12.17
N LEU A 110 -4.94 13.86 13.32
CA LEU A 110 -5.14 12.91 14.40
C LEU A 110 -6.65 12.69 14.64
N ILE A 111 -7.07 11.43 14.73
CA ILE A 111 -8.40 11.03 15.21
C ILE A 111 -8.21 9.89 16.20
N GLY A 112 -8.62 10.08 17.46
CA GLY A 112 -8.36 9.10 18.53
C GLY A 112 -6.88 8.78 18.64
N GLY A 113 -6.51 7.49 18.62
CA GLY A 113 -5.10 7.06 18.60
C GLY A 113 -4.48 6.95 17.19
N ALA A 114 -5.22 7.25 16.11
CA ALA A 114 -4.72 7.15 14.74
C ALA A 114 -4.23 8.50 14.22
N GLN A 115 -3.06 8.53 13.57
CA GLN A 115 -2.49 9.74 12.98
C GLN A 115 -2.02 9.51 11.54
N MET A 116 -2.21 10.48 10.64
CA MET A 116 -1.49 10.49 9.37
C MET A 116 -0.04 10.94 9.62
N SER A 117 0.92 10.19 9.11
CA SER A 117 2.34 10.46 9.32
C SER A 117 2.74 11.88 8.88
N GLU A 118 3.44 12.59 9.75
CA GLU A 118 4.07 13.87 9.42
C GLU A 118 5.17 13.75 8.37
N LYS A 119 5.78 12.55 8.26
CA LYS A 119 6.86 12.28 7.32
C LYS A 119 6.33 11.97 5.92
N HIS A 120 5.38 11.03 5.84
CA HIS A 120 4.74 10.65 4.59
C HIS A 120 3.23 10.45 4.80
N CYS A 121 2.45 11.48 4.54
CA CYS A 121 1.03 11.54 4.87
C CYS A 121 0.11 10.55 4.13
N ASN A 122 0.61 9.62 3.31
CA ASN A 122 -0.15 8.43 2.89
C ASN A 122 0.00 7.24 3.86
N PHE A 123 0.64 7.40 5.01
CA PHE A 123 0.81 6.35 6.02
C PHE A 123 0.02 6.73 7.26
N MET A 124 -0.86 5.84 7.72
CA MET A 124 -1.43 5.93 9.06
C MET A 124 -0.49 5.29 10.08
N ILE A 125 -0.33 5.96 11.20
CA ILE A 125 0.46 5.58 12.37
C ILE A 125 -0.52 5.27 13.51
N ASN A 126 -0.31 4.13 14.15
CA ASN A 126 -0.90 3.87 15.47
C ASN A 126 0.01 4.50 16.53
N THR A 127 -0.48 5.54 17.23
CA THR A 127 0.29 6.28 18.25
C THR A 127 0.48 5.51 19.57
N GLY A 128 0.00 4.26 19.63
CA GLY A 128 0.09 3.36 20.78
C GLY A 128 -1.28 2.84 21.22
N THR A 129 -2.33 3.64 21.02
CA THR A 129 -3.70 3.36 21.49
C THR A 129 -4.73 3.33 20.36
N ALA A 130 -4.31 3.42 19.09
CA ALA A 130 -5.26 3.45 17.97
C ALA A 130 -6.11 2.19 17.91
N THR A 131 -7.41 2.38 17.87
CA THR A 131 -8.37 1.32 17.56
C THR A 131 -8.54 1.17 16.04
N ALA A 132 -9.15 0.06 15.60
CA ALA A 132 -9.54 -0.09 14.19
C ALA A 132 -10.51 1.03 13.77
N THR A 133 -11.45 1.39 14.64
CA THR A 133 -12.40 2.49 14.41
C THR A 133 -11.69 3.83 14.22
N ASP A 134 -10.63 4.13 14.99
CA ASP A 134 -9.86 5.36 14.82
C ASP A 134 -9.19 5.43 13.44
N LEU A 135 -8.54 4.32 13.03
CA LEU A 135 -7.88 4.22 11.72
C LEU A 135 -8.88 4.32 10.56
N GLU A 136 -10.05 3.68 10.69
CA GLU A 136 -11.11 3.78 9.69
C GLU A 136 -11.68 5.20 9.60
N ASN A 137 -11.99 5.83 10.73
CA ASN A 137 -12.51 7.19 10.78
C ASN A 137 -11.51 8.19 10.19
N LEU A 138 -10.22 8.05 10.54
CA LEU A 138 -9.17 8.87 9.96
C LEU A 138 -9.10 8.71 8.44
N GLY A 139 -9.11 7.47 7.94
CA GLY A 139 -9.05 7.24 6.51
C GLY A 139 -10.31 7.69 5.75
N GLU A 140 -11.51 7.50 6.31
CA GLU A 140 -12.74 8.01 5.69
C GLU A 140 -12.80 9.55 5.71
N GLU A 141 -12.27 10.20 6.74
CA GLU A 141 -12.13 11.67 6.77
C GLU A 141 -11.17 12.16 5.67
N ILE A 142 -10.02 11.50 5.49
CA ILE A 142 -9.11 11.82 4.39
C ILE A 142 -9.79 11.62 3.02
N LYS A 143 -10.49 10.50 2.82
CA LYS A 143 -11.25 10.24 1.58
C LYS A 143 -12.28 11.34 1.31
N ARG A 144 -13.04 11.74 2.34
CA ARG A 144 -14.05 12.80 2.25
C ARG A 144 -13.43 14.12 1.83
N ARG A 145 -12.31 14.52 2.47
CA ARG A 145 -11.61 15.76 2.14
C ARG A 145 -11.06 15.77 0.72
N VAL A 146 -10.37 14.69 0.30
CA VAL A 146 -9.80 14.61 -1.07
C VAL A 146 -10.91 14.63 -2.11
N LEU A 147 -12.00 13.89 -1.89
CA LEU A 147 -13.14 13.91 -2.81
C LEU A 147 -13.76 15.31 -2.91
N SER A 148 -13.97 15.98 -1.78
CA SER A 148 -14.57 17.32 -1.75
C SER A 148 -13.71 18.37 -2.44
N GLU A 149 -12.38 18.28 -2.31
CA GLU A 149 -11.44 19.29 -2.81
C GLU A 149 -11.04 19.05 -4.27
N THR A 150 -11.06 17.79 -4.72
CA THR A 150 -10.47 17.42 -6.02
C THR A 150 -11.41 16.66 -6.95
N GLY A 151 -12.57 16.20 -6.45
CA GLY A 151 -13.43 15.28 -7.19
C GLY A 151 -12.90 13.85 -7.30
N LEU A 152 -11.68 13.56 -6.80
CA LEU A 152 -11.08 12.24 -6.85
C LEU A 152 -11.46 11.40 -5.62
N ALA A 153 -12.05 10.24 -5.86
CA ALA A 153 -12.34 9.26 -4.81
C ALA A 153 -11.11 8.38 -4.54
N LEU A 154 -10.49 8.54 -3.37
CA LEU A 154 -9.38 7.66 -2.96
C LEU A 154 -9.88 6.24 -2.65
N ARG A 155 -9.06 5.25 -3.03
CA ARG A 155 -9.30 3.82 -2.78
C ARG A 155 -8.35 3.31 -1.71
N TRP A 156 -8.88 2.58 -0.74
CA TRP A 156 -8.10 1.87 0.26
C TRP A 156 -7.14 0.89 -0.44
N GLU A 157 -5.87 0.91 -0.02
CA GLU A 157 -4.86 -0.09 -0.39
C GLU A 157 -4.78 -1.17 0.67
N ILE A 158 -4.83 -0.77 1.95
CA ILE A 158 -4.86 -1.72 3.06
C ILE A 158 -6.19 -2.48 3.08
N LYS A 159 -6.13 -3.80 3.25
CA LYS A 159 -7.32 -4.62 3.46
C LYS A 159 -7.82 -4.43 4.89
N ARG A 160 -9.09 -4.05 5.03
CA ARG A 160 -9.79 -3.98 6.32
C ARG A 160 -10.53 -5.30 6.53
N LEU A 161 -10.35 -5.91 7.70
CA LEU A 161 -10.91 -7.23 8.04
C LEU A 161 -11.69 -7.12 9.35
N GLY A 162 -12.72 -7.95 9.48
CA GLY A 162 -13.58 -8.00 10.67
C GLY A 162 -15.00 -7.49 10.40
N ILE A 163 -15.78 -7.42 11.47
CA ILE A 163 -17.13 -6.85 11.48
C ILE A 163 -17.09 -5.51 12.21
N LYS A 164 -17.93 -4.56 11.79
CA LYS A 164 -18.05 -3.30 12.52
C LYS A 164 -18.53 -3.59 13.95
N SER A 165 -17.82 -3.04 14.93
CA SER A 165 -18.30 -3.00 16.30
C SER A 165 -19.52 -2.08 16.35
N PHE A 166 -20.63 -2.60 16.86
CA PHE A 166 -21.85 -1.85 17.14
C PHE A 166 -21.72 -1.05 18.44
#